data_AF-A0A650EKU9-F1
#
_entry.id   AF-A0A650EKU9-F1
#
_cell.length_a   1.000
_cell.length_b   1.000
_cell.length_c   1.000
_cell.angle_alpha   90.00
_cell.angle_beta   90.00
_cell.angle_gamma   90.00
#
_symmetry.space_group_name_H-M   'P 1'
#
loop_
_entity.id
_entity.type
_entity.pdbx_description
1 polymer ?
#
loop_
_entity_poly.entity_id
_entity_poly.type
_entity_poly.pdbx_seq_one_letter_code
_entity_poly.pdbx_strand_id
1 'polypeptide(L)'
;MLNGLAKQELINRNYNHIYAHEMAHKAAGGSFAGAISIERNADGIPVSGHVPIKMPVLNKANPQQTIDHANIVIRAALAPGDPSIQDYRVAAQAEQIKMRAFAFKSSHQGNKLDFNA
;
A
#
# COMPACT_ATOMS: atom_id res chain seq x y z
N MET A 1 -21.42 -30.84 -0.13
CA MET A 1 -21.28 -29.98 -1.34
C MET A 1 -22.30 -28.86 -1.22
N LEU A 2 -21.91 -27.59 -1.41
CA LEU A 2 -22.86 -26.47 -1.46
C LEU A 2 -23.79 -26.65 -2.67
N ASN A 3 -25.10 -26.41 -2.51
CA ASN A 3 -26.03 -26.28 -3.64
C ASN A 3 -25.53 -25.16 -4.58
N GLY A 4 -25.69 -25.30 -5.90
CA GLY A 4 -25.16 -24.37 -6.90
C GLY A 4 -25.53 -22.90 -6.66
N LEU A 5 -26.75 -22.64 -6.17
CA LEU A 5 -27.19 -21.30 -5.76
C LEU A 5 -26.40 -20.76 -4.55
N ALA A 6 -26.19 -21.60 -3.53
CA ALA A 6 -25.42 -21.23 -2.34
C ALA A 6 -23.94 -21.01 -2.66
N LYS A 7 -23.38 -21.79 -3.59
CA LYS A 7 -22.02 -21.60 -4.10
C LYS A 7 -21.88 -20.28 -4.85
N GLN A 8 -22.83 -19.93 -5.71
CA GLN A 8 -22.79 -18.67 -6.45
C GLN A 8 -22.88 -17.45 -5.54
N GLU A 9 -23.75 -17.49 -4.54
CA GLU A 9 -23.87 -16.44 -3.52
C GLU A 9 -22.57 -16.24 -2.76
N LEU A 10 -21.91 -17.34 -2.37
CA LEU A 10 -20.60 -17.29 -1.70
C LEU A 10 -19.51 -16.68 -2.60
N ILE A 11 -19.48 -17.05 -3.89
CA ILE A 11 -18.55 -16.48 -4.87
C ILE A 11 -18.73 -14.97 -4.97
N ASN A 12 -19.98 -14.51 -5.15
CA ASN A 12 -20.29 -13.09 -5.32
C ASN A 12 -19.94 -12.29 -4.07
N ARG A 13 -20.33 -12.79 -2.89
CA ARG A 13 -20.03 -12.15 -1.61
C ARG A 13 -18.53 -12.00 -1.39
N ASN A 14 -17.76 -13.09 -1.54
CA ASN A 14 -16.32 -13.05 -1.32
C ASN A 14 -15.63 -12.16 -2.35
N TYR A 15 -16.04 -12.23 -3.62
CA TYR A 15 -15.49 -11.39 -4.68
C TYR A 15 -15.67 -9.91 -4.34
N ASN A 16 -16.89 -9.51 -3.97
CA ASN A 16 -17.20 -8.11 -3.69
C ASN A 16 -16.40 -7.57 -2.49
N HIS A 17 -16.29 -8.37 -1.42
CA HIS A 17 -15.50 -8.01 -0.25
C HIS A 17 -14.02 -7.82 -0.60
N ILE A 18 -13.40 -8.83 -1.24
CA ILE A 18 -11.98 -8.78 -1.61
C ILE A 18 -11.73 -7.65 -2.61
N TYR A 19 -12.56 -7.52 -3.63
CA TYR A 19 -12.40 -6.47 -4.64
C TYR A 19 -12.51 -5.07 -4.03
N ALA A 20 -13.46 -4.82 -3.11
CA ALA A 20 -13.58 -3.54 -2.44
C ALA A 20 -12.35 -3.20 -1.59
N HIS A 21 -11.82 -4.20 -0.86
CA HIS A 21 -10.58 -4.07 -0.10
C HIS A 21 -9.40 -3.71 -1.00
N GLU A 22 -9.15 -4.51 -2.04
CA GLU A 22 -8.06 -4.28 -2.99
C GLU A 22 -8.22 -2.95 -3.77
N MET A 23 -9.45 -2.58 -4.12
CA MET A 23 -9.73 -1.32 -4.80
C MET A 23 -9.39 -0.11 -3.93
N ALA A 24 -9.56 -0.20 -2.60
CA ALA A 24 -9.17 0.86 -1.69
C ALA A 24 -7.66 1.12 -1.72
N HIS A 25 -6.85 0.04 -1.67
CA HIS A 25 -5.41 0.15 -1.86
C HIS A 25 -5.05 0.77 -3.20
N LYS A 26 -5.68 0.28 -4.28
CA LYS A 26 -5.42 0.76 -5.65
C LYS A 26 -5.69 2.25 -5.81
N ALA A 27 -6.85 2.70 -5.34
CA ALA A 27 -7.29 4.09 -5.45
C ALA A 27 -6.36 5.03 -4.67
N ALA A 28 -6.01 4.67 -3.43
CA ALA A 28 -5.18 5.50 -2.57
C ALA A 28 -3.69 5.51 -2.98
N GLY A 29 -3.20 4.39 -3.55
CA GLY A 29 -1.81 4.26 -3.99
C GLY A 29 -1.51 4.87 -5.35
N GLY A 30 -2.49 5.02 -6.23
CA GLY A 30 -2.30 5.60 -7.56
C GLY A 30 -1.16 4.92 -8.33
N SER A 31 -0.11 5.67 -8.67
CA SER A 31 1.07 5.16 -9.37
C SER A 31 1.96 4.22 -8.54
N PHE A 32 1.79 4.20 -7.22
CA PHE A 32 2.48 3.27 -6.32
C PHE A 32 1.75 1.93 -6.22
N ALA A 33 0.50 1.84 -6.64
CA ALA A 33 -0.30 0.62 -6.60
C ALA A 33 -0.31 -0.10 -7.96
N GLY A 34 -0.04 -1.40 -7.95
CA GLY A 34 -0.09 -2.31 -9.09
C GLY A 34 -1.52 -2.70 -9.50
N ALA A 35 -1.68 -3.77 -10.27
CA ALA A 35 -3.01 -4.28 -10.62
C ALA A 35 -3.64 -5.06 -9.45
N ILE A 36 -4.97 -5.12 -9.41
CA ILE A 36 -5.71 -5.99 -8.48
C ILE A 36 -5.59 -7.43 -8.97
N SER A 37 -5.20 -8.33 -8.07
CA SER A 37 -5.24 -9.78 -8.28
C SER A 37 -6.19 -10.42 -7.27
N ILE A 38 -6.98 -11.41 -7.70
CA ILE A 38 -7.89 -12.15 -6.82
C ILE A 38 -7.63 -13.64 -7.00
N GLU A 39 -7.28 -14.29 -5.90
CA GLU A 39 -7.01 -15.72 -5.85
C GLU A 39 -8.29 -16.50 -5.55
N ARG A 40 -8.42 -17.63 -6.23
CA ARG A 40 -9.58 -18.53 -6.12
C ARG A 40 -9.10 -19.92 -5.76
N ASN A 41 -9.86 -20.63 -4.94
CA ASN A 41 -9.61 -22.03 -4.65
C ASN A 41 -10.04 -22.96 -5.80
N ALA A 42 -9.86 -24.27 -5.64
CA ALA A 42 -10.26 -25.27 -6.65
C ALA A 42 -11.76 -25.23 -7.01
N ASP A 43 -12.60 -24.72 -6.11
CA ASP A 43 -14.03 -24.53 -6.35
C ASP A 43 -14.37 -23.23 -7.10
N GLY A 44 -13.39 -22.37 -7.38
CA GLY A 44 -13.58 -21.06 -8.01
C GLY A 44 -14.04 -19.95 -7.05
N ILE A 45 -14.11 -20.24 -5.75
CA ILE A 45 -14.48 -19.29 -4.70
C ILE A 45 -13.29 -18.36 -4.43
N PRO A 46 -13.48 -17.03 -4.47
CA PRO A 46 -12.45 -16.07 -4.06
C PRO A 46 -12.05 -16.28 -2.60
N VAL A 47 -10.75 -16.36 -2.34
CA VAL A 47 -10.21 -16.63 -1.00
C VAL A 47 -9.16 -15.60 -0.56
N SER A 48 -8.53 -14.89 -1.49
CA SER A 48 -7.54 -13.86 -1.20
C SER A 48 -7.50 -12.81 -2.31
N GLY A 49 -6.96 -11.63 -1.99
CA GLY A 49 -6.70 -10.54 -2.92
C GLY A 49 -5.32 -9.95 -2.68
N HIS A 50 -4.80 -9.24 -3.69
CA HIS A 50 -3.58 -8.48 -3.54
C HIS A 50 -3.47 -7.32 -4.53
N VAL A 51 -3.05 -6.16 -4.04
CA VAL A 51 -2.50 -5.05 -4.82
C VAL A 51 -1.05 -4.83 -4.42
N PRO A 52 -0.09 -5.01 -5.35
CA PRO A 52 1.31 -4.68 -5.07
C PRO A 52 1.46 -3.19 -4.80
N ILE A 53 1.97 -2.81 -3.62
CA ILE A 53 2.31 -1.43 -3.30
C ILE A 53 3.83 -1.26 -3.38
N LYS A 54 4.29 -0.43 -4.31
CA LYS A 54 5.70 -0.15 -4.53
C LYS A 54 6.26 0.67 -3.37
N MET A 55 7.25 0.14 -2.68
CA MET A 55 7.96 0.89 -1.65
C MET A 55 8.81 2.04 -2.23
N PRO A 56 8.76 3.26 -1.64
CA PRO A 56 9.73 4.30 -1.94
C PRO A 56 11.16 3.86 -1.63
N VAL A 57 12.09 4.40 -2.41
CA VAL A 57 13.52 4.32 -2.13
C VAL A 57 13.97 5.65 -1.54
N LEU A 58 14.88 5.60 -0.57
CA LEU A 58 15.48 6.81 -0.01
C LEU A 58 16.31 7.54 -1.06
N ASN A 59 15.87 8.73 -1.44
CA ASN A 59 16.58 9.64 -2.32
C ASN A 59 17.28 10.69 -1.45
N LYS A 60 18.60 10.57 -1.32
CA LYS A 60 19.42 11.53 -0.56
C LYS A 60 19.52 12.91 -1.22
N ALA A 61 19.42 12.98 -2.55
CA ALA A 61 19.44 14.27 -3.25
C ALA A 61 18.12 15.04 -3.10
N ASN A 62 17.00 14.31 -2.92
CA ASN A 62 15.69 14.88 -2.67
C ASN A 62 14.94 14.10 -1.58
N PRO A 63 15.29 14.29 -0.29
CA PRO A 63 14.66 13.55 0.81
C PRO A 63 13.19 13.92 0.99
N GLN A 64 12.78 15.13 0.57
CA GLN A 64 11.36 15.53 0.60
C GLN A 64 10.50 14.63 -0.29
N GLN A 65 10.98 14.33 -1.51
CA GLN A 65 10.31 13.39 -2.39
C GLN A 65 10.12 12.01 -1.74
N THR A 66 11.13 11.50 -1.02
CA THR A 66 10.99 10.22 -0.30
C THR A 66 9.91 10.30 0.79
N ILE A 67 9.84 11.41 1.54
CA ILE A 67 8.80 11.62 2.56
C ILE A 67 7.41 11.60 1.91
N ASP A 68 7.24 12.32 0.81
CA ASP A 68 5.96 12.42 0.11
C ASP A 68 5.52 11.06 -0.45
N HIS A 69 6.45 10.32 -1.07
CA HIS A 69 6.20 8.97 -1.57
C HIS A 69 5.87 7.99 -0.44
N ALA A 70 6.56 8.06 0.69
CA ALA A 70 6.25 7.24 1.85
C ALA A 70 4.85 7.53 2.41
N ASN A 71 4.45 8.81 2.47
CA ASN A 71 3.10 9.18 2.86
C ASN A 71 2.03 8.63 1.89
N ILE A 72 2.30 8.55 0.58
CA ILE A 72 1.41 7.90 -0.38
C ILE A 72 1.28 6.42 -0.06
N VAL A 73 2.40 5.72 0.16
CA VAL A 73 2.39 4.28 0.47
C VAL A 73 1.69 3.97 1.80
N ILE A 74 1.91 4.76 2.85
CA ILE A 74 1.23 4.59 4.14
C ILE A 74 -0.29 4.72 3.95
N ARG A 75 -0.74 5.76 3.25
CA ARG A 75 -2.17 5.96 2.97
C ARG A 75 -2.73 4.83 2.13
N ALA A 76 -1.99 4.36 1.13
CA ALA A 76 -2.40 3.25 0.28
C ALA A 76 -2.58 1.96 1.09
N ALA A 77 -1.60 1.61 1.91
CA ALA A 77 -1.64 0.42 2.75
C ALA A 77 -2.77 0.50 3.78
N LEU A 78 -3.03 1.66 4.37
CA LEU A 78 -4.09 1.80 5.39
C LEU A 78 -5.45 2.21 4.82
N ALA A 79 -5.62 2.20 3.49
CA ALA A 79 -6.84 2.66 2.83
C ALA A 79 -8.09 1.80 3.06
N PRO A 80 -8.02 0.45 3.12
CA PRO A 80 -9.20 -0.36 3.39
C PRO A 80 -9.80 -0.05 4.77
N GLY A 81 -11.11 -0.27 4.91
CA GLY A 81 -11.78 -0.12 6.21
C GLY A 81 -11.37 -1.19 7.23
N ASP A 82 -10.80 -2.30 6.75
CA ASP A 82 -10.37 -3.46 7.52
C ASP A 82 -8.94 -3.90 7.14
N PRO A 83 -7.89 -3.05 7.31
CA PRO A 83 -6.54 -3.38 6.89
C PRO A 83 -6.04 -4.71 7.49
N SER A 84 -5.37 -5.51 6.67
CA SER A 84 -4.78 -6.76 7.11
C SER A 84 -3.45 -6.55 7.84
N ILE A 85 -2.95 -7.59 8.50
CA ILE A 85 -1.60 -7.59 9.10
C ILE A 85 -0.52 -7.26 8.06
N GLN A 86 -0.68 -7.71 6.82
CA GLN A 86 0.29 -7.42 5.76
C GLN A 86 0.31 -5.93 5.40
N ASP A 87 -0.85 -5.29 5.40
CA ASP A 87 -0.97 -3.87 5.09
C ASP A 87 -0.33 -3.00 6.17
N TYR A 88 -0.55 -3.35 7.44
CA TYR A 88 0.15 -2.72 8.56
C TYR A 88 1.67 -2.86 8.44
N ARG A 89 2.18 -4.01 7.96
CA ARG A 89 3.63 -4.19 7.72
C ARG A 89 4.13 -3.28 6.60
N VAL A 90 3.38 -3.13 5.50
CA VAL A 90 3.74 -2.20 4.40
C VAL A 90 3.76 -0.75 4.92
N ALA A 91 2.74 -0.35 5.67
CA ALA A 91 2.67 0.97 6.28
C ALA A 91 3.85 1.23 7.25
N ALA A 92 4.17 0.26 8.11
CA ALA A 92 5.30 0.36 9.05
C ALA A 92 6.66 0.47 8.32
N GLN A 93 6.86 -0.29 7.24
CA GLN A 93 8.08 -0.17 6.42
C GLN A 93 8.20 1.20 5.76
N ALA A 94 7.09 1.73 5.23
CA ALA A 94 7.04 3.07 4.66
C ALA A 94 7.33 4.15 5.70
N GLU A 95 6.80 4.00 6.92
CA GLU A 95 7.08 4.89 8.05
C GLU A 95 8.58 4.90 8.40
N GLN A 96 9.24 3.74 8.42
CA GLN A 96 10.68 3.65 8.66
C GLN A 96 11.49 4.41 7.59
N ILE A 97 11.11 4.30 6.31
CA ILE A 97 11.75 5.03 5.21
C ILE A 97 11.51 6.54 5.36
N LYS A 98 10.28 6.93 5.70
CA LYS A 98 9.90 8.33 5.98
C LYS A 98 10.79 8.93 7.07
N MET A 99 10.96 8.22 8.19
CA MET A 99 11.79 8.64 9.31
C MET A 99 13.27 8.79 8.91
N ARG A 100 13.81 7.87 8.11
CA ARG A 100 15.18 7.99 7.57
C ARG A 100 15.34 9.21 6.67
N ALA A 101 14.34 9.50 5.85
CA ALA A 101 14.34 10.68 4.98
C ALA A 101 14.26 11.99 5.78
N PHE A 102 13.44 12.04 6.83
CA PHE A 102 13.39 13.17 7.76
C PHE A 102 14.73 13.40 8.47
N ALA A 103 15.36 12.34 8.98
CA ALA A 103 16.68 12.44 9.60
C ALA A 103 17.72 13.00 8.61
N PHE A 104 17.75 12.46 7.37
CA PHE A 104 18.65 12.94 6.34
C PHE A 104 18.40 14.42 5.99
N LYS A 105 17.14 14.82 5.80
CA LYS A 105 16.74 16.21 5.52
C LYS A 105 17.21 17.15 6.64
N SER A 106 16.98 16.78 7.90
CA SER A 106 17.31 17.62 9.06
C SER A 106 18.83 17.80 9.23
N SER A 107 19.61 16.73 9.10
CA SER A 107 21.08 16.79 9.19
C SER A 107 21.71 17.63 8.08
N HIS A 108 21.10 17.72 6.90
CA HIS A 108 21.62 18.48 5.76
C HIS A 108 21.00 19.88 5.62
N GLN A 109 19.95 20.20 6.36
CA GLN A 109 19.43 21.58 6.47
C GLN A 109 20.39 22.47 7.28
N GLY A 110 21.10 21.93 8.28
CA GLY A 110 22.13 22.65 9.03
C GLY A 110 23.39 22.97 8.21
N ASN A 111 23.70 22.18 7.18
CA ASN A 111 24.82 22.41 6.27
C ASN A 111 24.52 23.41 5.13
N LYS A 112 23.32 23.98 5.07
CA LYS A 112 22.95 25.04 4.10
C LYS A 112 23.11 26.46 4.64
N LEU A 113 23.84 26.66 5.74
CA LEU A 113 24.18 28.03 6.22
C LEU A 113 25.41 28.63 5.54
N ASP A 114 26.22 27.86 4.80
CA ASP A 114 27.47 28.38 4.23
C ASP A 114 27.63 28.04 2.74
N PHE A 115 26.73 28.49 1.86
CA PHE A 115 27.07 28.65 0.43
C PHE A 115 26.26 29.81 -0.19
N ASN A 116 26.86 30.99 -0.10
CA ASN A 116 26.72 32.22 -0.89
C ASN A 116 25.60 32.31 -1.94
N ALA A 117 24.76 33.33 -1.78
CA ALA A 117 24.42 34.30 -2.82
C ALA A 117 24.22 35.67 -2.16
#